data_AF-A0AAE3NX75-F1
#
_entry.id   AF-A0AAE3NX75-F1
#
_cell.length_a   1.000
_cell.length_b   1.000
_cell.length_c   1.000
_cell.angle_alpha   90.00
_cell.angle_beta   90.00
_cell.angle_gamma   90.00
#
_symmetry.space_group_name_H-M   'P 1'
#
loop_
_entity.id
_entity.type
_entity.pdbx_description
1 polymer ?
#
loop_
_entity_poly.entity_id
_entity_poly.type
_entity_poly.pdbx_seq_one_letter_code
_entity_poly.pdbx_strand_id
1 'polypeptide(L)'
;MRLDPRTWGIAAGAVLLFVVVVVLFWPRGADEIWAEATKPYQSECNREDCIEVVAPKPGHGGGQTLQMVYDPDVDDAIAQWGDCLDEVLVCRRETGKTLSCVQEAACPAACINQFETAAANLADERERAQLFLVEFVEDGGFCVPNASDGYAE
;
A
#
# COMPACT_ATOMS: atom_id res chain seq x y z
N MET A 1 0.57 25.18 -46.65
CA MET A 1 0.26 25.94 -45.42
C MET A 1 1.55 26.15 -44.64
N ARG A 2 2.04 27.39 -44.53
CA ARG A 2 3.17 27.74 -43.67
C ARG A 2 2.60 28.10 -42.30
N LEU A 3 2.90 27.31 -41.29
CA LEU A 3 2.55 27.61 -39.91
C LEU A 3 3.41 28.78 -39.41
N ASP A 4 2.77 29.80 -38.85
CA ASP A 4 3.40 31.02 -38.35
C ASP A 4 4.34 30.66 -37.17
N PRO A 5 5.58 31.19 -37.09
CA PRO A 5 6.52 30.91 -36.00
C PRO A 5 5.95 31.13 -34.59
N ARG A 6 4.91 31.95 -34.44
CA ARG A 6 4.17 32.09 -33.17
C ARG A 6 3.43 30.83 -32.74
N THR A 7 2.91 30.05 -33.69
CA THR A 7 2.21 28.79 -33.40
C THR A 7 3.17 27.69 -32.91
N TRP A 8 4.44 27.73 -33.35
CA TRP A 8 5.48 26.80 -32.90
C TRP A 8 5.87 27.03 -31.43
N GLY A 9 5.95 28.29 -31.00
CA GLY A 9 6.28 28.61 -29.60
C GLY A 9 5.22 28.12 -28.61
N ILE A 10 3.93 28.25 -28.96
CA ILE A 10 2.82 27.78 -28.12
C ILE A 10 2.77 26.26 -28.08
N ALA A 11 2.93 25.59 -29.23
CA ALA A 11 2.93 24.13 -29.30
C ALA A 11 4.11 23.53 -28.50
N ALA A 12 5.31 24.09 -28.62
CA ALA A 12 6.46 23.63 -27.85
C ALA A 12 6.26 23.83 -26.34
N GLY A 13 5.70 24.97 -25.92
CA GLY A 13 5.38 25.23 -24.52
C GLY A 13 4.35 24.26 -23.94
N ALA A 14 3.29 23.96 -24.70
CA ALA A 14 2.26 23.02 -24.27
C ALA A 14 2.78 21.57 -24.14
N VAL A 15 3.63 21.13 -25.07
CA VAL A 15 4.27 19.81 -24.99
C VAL A 15 5.20 19.72 -23.78
N LEU A 16 5.99 20.76 -23.52
CA LEU A 16 6.93 20.76 -22.40
C LEU A 16 6.19 20.78 -21.05
N LEU A 17 5.11 21.55 -20.94
CA LEU A 17 4.23 21.52 -19.77
C LEU A 17 3.58 20.15 -19.57
N PHE A 18 3.08 19.53 -20.64
CA PHE A 18 2.50 18.19 -20.59
C PHE A 18 3.51 17.14 -20.15
N VAL A 19 4.74 17.17 -20.68
CA VAL A 19 5.81 16.24 -20.25
C VAL A 19 6.18 16.46 -18.78
N VAL A 20 6.27 17.71 -18.32
CA VAL A 20 6.53 18.01 -16.91
C VAL A 20 5.41 17.48 -16.01
N VAL A 21 4.14 17.68 -16.39
CA VAL A 21 3.00 17.13 -15.66
C VAL A 21 3.05 15.59 -15.66
N VAL A 22 3.26 14.99 -16.82
CA VAL A 22 3.32 13.53 -16.96
C VAL A 22 4.47 12.94 -16.15
N VAL A 23 5.64 13.56 -16.09
CA VAL A 23 6.80 13.07 -15.31
C VAL A 23 6.61 13.32 -13.81
N LEU A 24 6.07 14.46 -13.40
CA LEU A 24 5.85 14.78 -11.99
C LEU A 24 4.67 14.01 -11.38
N PHE A 25 3.69 13.65 -12.21
CA PHE A 25 2.48 12.93 -11.82
C PHE A 25 2.43 11.51 -12.43
N TRP A 26 3.56 10.98 -12.93
CA TRP A 26 3.62 9.58 -13.34
C TRP A 26 3.45 8.71 -12.09
N PRO A 27 2.61 7.67 -12.11
CA PRO A 27 2.55 6.72 -11.01
C PRO A 27 3.91 6.02 -10.93
N ARG A 28 4.70 6.38 -9.92
CA ARG A 28 5.78 5.51 -9.43
C ARG A 28 5.11 4.19 -9.05
N GLY A 29 5.74 3.06 -9.38
CA GLY A 29 5.18 1.74 -9.03
C GLY A 29 4.86 1.67 -7.54
N ALA A 30 3.90 0.83 -7.16
CA ALA A 30 3.53 0.60 -5.75
C ALA A 30 4.74 0.27 -4.87
N ASP A 31 5.81 -0.23 -5.49
CA ASP A 31 7.09 -0.64 -4.88
C ASP A 31 7.90 0.54 -4.34
N GLU A 32 7.65 1.77 -4.83
CA GLU A 32 8.25 2.99 -4.30
C GLU A 32 7.43 3.62 -3.16
N ILE A 33 6.27 3.05 -2.80
CA ILE A 33 5.38 3.61 -1.77
C ILE A 33 5.82 3.17 -0.38
N TRP A 34 6.15 1.88 -0.24
CA TRP A 34 6.58 1.26 1.01
C TRP A 34 8.10 1.31 1.12
N ALA A 35 8.63 1.39 2.34
CA ALA A 35 10.06 1.44 2.54
C ALA A 35 10.72 0.07 2.27
N GLU A 36 11.98 0.09 1.85
CA GLU A 36 12.78 -1.13 1.71
C GLU A 36 12.85 -1.90 3.02
N ALA A 37 12.93 -3.24 2.91
CA ALA A 37 13.00 -4.11 4.08
C ALA A 37 14.24 -3.80 4.95
N THR A 38 14.05 -3.76 6.26
CA THR A 38 15.14 -3.55 7.24
C THR A 38 16.21 -4.64 7.20
N LYS A 39 15.83 -5.85 6.78
CA LYS A 39 16.72 -7.00 6.56
C LYS A 39 16.26 -7.78 5.33
N PRO A 40 17.16 -8.46 4.61
CA PRO A 40 16.77 -9.39 3.55
C PRO A 40 15.88 -10.50 4.11
N TYR A 41 14.88 -10.92 3.33
CA TYR A 41 14.09 -12.10 3.66
C TYR A 41 15.01 -13.33 3.79
N GLN A 42 14.88 -14.07 4.89
CA GLN A 42 15.59 -15.32 5.09
C GLN A 42 14.60 -16.48 4.90
N SER A 43 14.87 -17.35 3.92
CA SER A 43 14.06 -18.55 3.69
C SER A 43 14.08 -19.51 4.88
N GLU A 44 15.12 -19.44 5.71
CA GLU A 44 15.25 -20.19 6.96
C GLU A 44 15.17 -19.21 8.14
N CYS A 45 13.97 -18.94 8.63
CA CYS A 45 13.79 -18.31 9.95
C CYS A 45 14.35 -19.29 11.00
N ASN A 46 15.61 -19.11 11.42
CA ASN A 46 16.19 -19.94 12.47
C ASN A 46 15.41 -19.69 13.76
N ARG A 47 14.77 -20.75 14.26
CA ARG A 47 13.77 -20.76 15.34
C ARG A 47 14.16 -20.03 16.64
N GLU A 48 15.44 -19.72 16.82
CA GLU A 48 15.97 -19.03 18.00
C GLU A 48 15.72 -17.51 17.95
N ASP A 49 15.61 -16.93 16.75
CA ASP A 49 15.42 -15.48 16.55
C ASP A 49 13.97 -15.10 16.18
N CYS A 50 13.11 -16.11 15.96
CA CYS A 50 11.72 -15.91 15.50
C CYS A 50 10.72 -16.14 16.64
N ILE A 51 9.69 -15.29 16.70
CA ILE A 51 8.61 -15.37 17.70
C ILE A 51 7.52 -16.31 17.20
N GLU A 52 7.13 -17.29 18.01
CA GLU A 52 5.98 -18.16 17.72
C GLU A 52 4.66 -17.40 17.96
N VAL A 53 3.91 -17.21 16.88
CA VAL A 53 2.54 -16.70 16.92
C VAL A 53 1.63 -17.90 17.02
N VAL A 54 0.81 -17.92 18.08
CA VAL A 54 -0.26 -18.88 18.41
C VAL A 54 -0.35 -20.05 17.44
N ALA A 55 -0.15 -21.25 17.94
CA ALA A 55 -0.15 -22.45 17.11
C ALA A 55 -1.59 -23.04 17.05
N PRO A 56 -2.47 -22.64 16.10
CA PRO A 56 -3.84 -23.12 16.08
C PRO A 56 -3.82 -24.61 15.78
N LYS A 57 -4.69 -25.36 16.44
CA LYS A 57 -5.02 -26.71 16.02
C LYS A 57 -6.07 -26.60 14.90
N PRO A 58 -5.74 -26.86 13.63
CA PRO A 58 -6.72 -26.84 12.56
C PRO A 58 -7.77 -27.93 12.82
N GLY A 59 -9.04 -27.54 12.83
CA GLY A 59 -10.17 -28.41 13.21
C GLY A 59 -10.44 -29.58 12.24
N HIS A 60 -9.83 -29.58 11.05
CA HIS A 60 -10.09 -30.56 9.99
C HIS A 60 -8.91 -31.49 9.64
N GLY A 61 -7.81 -31.48 10.41
CA GLY A 61 -6.54 -32.09 9.97
C GLY A 61 -5.84 -33.09 10.91
N GLY A 62 -6.49 -33.57 11.98
CA GLY A 62 -5.93 -34.69 12.76
C GLY A 62 -4.72 -34.35 13.64
N GLY A 63 -4.68 -33.15 14.24
CA GLY A 63 -3.84 -32.89 15.42
C GLY A 63 -2.43 -32.37 15.17
N GLN A 64 -2.05 -32.06 13.93
CA GLN A 64 -0.80 -31.33 13.67
C GLN A 64 -0.99 -29.86 14.05
N THR A 65 -0.12 -29.36 14.90
CA THR A 65 -0.08 -27.95 15.27
C THR A 65 0.60 -27.17 14.14
N LEU A 66 -0.10 -26.20 13.56
CA LEU A 66 0.54 -25.23 12.67
C LEU A 66 1.39 -24.31 13.54
N GLN A 67 2.69 -24.28 13.31
CA GLN A 67 3.56 -23.30 13.94
C GLN A 67 3.73 -22.13 12.99
N MET A 68 3.27 -20.97 13.41
CA MET A 68 3.52 -19.71 12.72
C MET A 68 4.63 -19.01 13.50
N VAL A 69 5.69 -18.62 12.80
CA VAL A 69 6.80 -17.85 13.38
C VAL A 69 7.01 -16.59 12.53
N TYR A 70 7.46 -15.51 13.16
CA TYR A 70 7.90 -14.31 12.46
C TYR A 70 9.18 -13.76 13.10
N ASP A 71 10.03 -13.13 12.29
CA ASP A 71 11.17 -12.35 12.78
C ASP A 71 10.67 -10.91 13.06
N PRO A 72 10.65 -10.45 14.33
CA PRO A 72 10.16 -9.11 14.67
C PRO A 72 11.05 -7.98 14.15
N ASP A 73 12.28 -8.29 13.71
CA ASP A 73 13.20 -7.29 13.19
C ASP A 73 13.07 -7.10 11.67
N VAL A 74 12.31 -7.95 10.98
CA VAL A 74 12.00 -7.81 9.55
C VAL A 74 10.79 -6.89 9.41
N ASP A 75 11.05 -5.69 8.92
CA ASP A 75 10.04 -4.68 8.61
C ASP A 75 10.08 -4.41 7.11
N ASP A 76 9.45 -5.29 6.34
CA ASP A 76 9.33 -5.22 4.89
C ASP A 76 8.03 -4.53 4.47
N ALA A 77 7.82 -4.37 3.16
CA ALA A 77 6.63 -3.71 2.64
C ALA A 77 5.31 -4.39 3.09
N ILE A 78 5.31 -5.71 3.31
CA ILE A 78 4.13 -6.45 3.79
C ILE A 78 3.90 -6.18 5.28
N ALA A 79 4.95 -6.16 6.10
CA ALA A 79 4.86 -5.82 7.52
C ALA A 79 4.35 -4.39 7.72
N GLN A 80 4.96 -3.41 7.04
CA GLN A 80 4.54 -2.00 7.08
C GLN A 80 3.09 -1.83 6.61
N TRP A 81 2.70 -2.53 5.55
CA TRP A 81 1.33 -2.55 5.06
C TRP A 81 0.36 -3.15 6.07
N GLY A 82 0.73 -4.27 6.69
CA GLY A 82 -0.03 -4.91 7.75
C GLY A 82 -0.28 -3.99 8.95
N ASP A 83 0.75 -3.27 9.40
CA ASP A 83 0.65 -2.31 10.51
C ASP A 83 -0.28 -1.14 10.16
N CYS A 84 -0.14 -0.56 8.96
CA CYS A 84 -1.07 0.46 8.46
C CYS A 84 -2.52 -0.06 8.42
N LEU A 85 -2.75 -1.29 7.93
CA LEU A 85 -4.08 -1.89 7.91
C LEU A 85 -4.65 -2.11 9.32
N ASP A 86 -3.86 -2.62 10.26
CA ASP A 86 -4.32 -2.87 11.62
C ASP A 86 -4.76 -1.56 12.30
N GLU A 87 -3.95 -0.51 12.20
CA GLU A 87 -4.28 0.80 12.77
C GLU A 87 -5.58 1.37 12.19
N VAL A 88 -5.76 1.31 10.86
CA VAL A 88 -7.00 1.76 10.21
C VAL A 88 -8.19 0.93 10.68
N LEU A 89 -8.06 -0.39 10.73
CA LEU A 89 -9.14 -1.30 11.10
C LEU A 89 -9.53 -1.17 12.59
N VAL A 90 -8.56 -0.98 13.47
CA VAL A 90 -8.78 -0.71 14.89
C VAL A 90 -9.49 0.62 15.07
N CYS A 91 -8.96 1.70 14.49
CA CYS A 91 -9.61 3.01 14.54
C CYS A 91 -11.04 2.96 13.99
N ARG A 92 -11.26 2.27 12.85
CA ARG A 92 -12.58 2.18 12.23
C ARG A 92 -13.56 1.36 13.07
N ARG A 93 -13.09 0.34 13.78
CA ARG A 93 -13.92 -0.42 14.72
C ARG A 93 -14.46 0.45 15.85
N GLU A 94 -13.68 1.45 16.28
CA GLU A 94 -14.04 2.37 17.36
C GLU A 94 -14.90 3.54 16.89
N THR A 95 -14.58 4.12 15.73
CA THR A 95 -15.17 5.39 15.26
C THR A 95 -16.21 5.20 14.15
N GLY A 96 -16.08 4.14 13.36
CA GLY A 96 -16.79 3.94 12.11
C GLY A 96 -16.44 4.97 11.03
N LYS A 97 -15.27 5.62 11.07
CA LYS A 97 -14.86 6.69 10.14
C LYS A 97 -13.61 6.34 9.34
N THR A 98 -13.78 5.80 8.14
CA THR A 98 -12.68 5.30 7.31
C THR A 98 -11.69 6.42 6.95
N LEU A 99 -12.17 7.60 6.53
CA LEU A 99 -11.28 8.68 6.09
C LEU A 99 -10.35 9.19 7.20
N SER A 100 -10.89 9.53 8.38
CA SER A 100 -10.04 9.99 9.49
C SER A 100 -9.10 8.88 9.96
N CYS A 101 -9.54 7.61 9.95
CA CYS A 101 -8.69 6.51 10.35
C CYS A 101 -7.50 6.29 9.39
N VAL A 102 -7.68 6.46 8.08
CA VAL A 102 -6.57 6.43 7.13
C VAL A 102 -5.61 7.59 7.34
N GLN A 103 -6.12 8.78 7.70
CA GLN A 103 -5.30 9.97 7.96
C GLN A 103 -4.45 9.88 9.23
N GLU A 104 -4.94 9.12 10.22
CA GLU A 104 -4.29 8.98 11.53
C GLU A 104 -3.36 7.77 11.61
N ALA A 105 -3.50 6.79 10.70
CA ALA A 105 -2.68 5.59 10.67
C ALA A 105 -1.27 5.85 10.13
N ALA A 106 -0.33 4.98 10.49
CA ALA A 106 1.06 4.95 10.03
C ALA A 106 1.22 4.50 8.56
N CYS A 107 0.30 4.91 7.69
CA CYS A 107 0.35 4.62 6.27
C CYS A 107 1.29 5.61 5.55
N PRO A 108 1.94 5.21 4.44
CA PRO A 108 2.75 6.11 3.63
C PRO A 108 1.94 7.32 3.15
N ALA A 109 2.57 8.50 3.15
CA ALA A 109 1.90 9.74 2.75
C ALA A 109 1.27 9.68 1.35
N ALA A 110 1.89 8.94 0.42
CA ALA A 110 1.33 8.73 -0.92
C ALA A 110 -0.03 8.01 -0.87
N CYS A 111 -0.15 6.99 -0.02
CA CYS A 111 -1.39 6.25 0.21
C CYS A 111 -2.48 7.09 0.87
N ILE A 112 -2.11 7.85 1.91
CA ILE A 112 -3.04 8.76 2.58
C ILE A 112 -3.58 9.79 1.57
N ASN A 113 -2.69 10.45 0.82
CA ASN A 113 -3.09 11.47 -0.15
C ASN A 113 -3.95 10.91 -1.29
N GLN A 114 -3.62 9.71 -1.80
CA GLN A 114 -4.42 9.03 -2.83
C GLN A 114 -5.83 8.75 -2.31
N PHE A 115 -5.93 8.17 -1.11
CA PHE A 115 -7.21 7.84 -0.50
C PHE A 115 -8.04 9.09 -0.21
N GLU A 116 -7.45 10.12 0.37
CA GLU A 116 -8.11 11.41 0.61
C GLU A 116 -8.68 12.01 -0.67
N THR A 117 -7.89 12.01 -1.75
CA THR A 117 -8.29 12.56 -3.05
C THR A 117 -9.45 11.78 -3.64
N ALA A 118 -9.38 10.44 -3.63
CA ALA A 118 -10.44 9.59 -4.14
C ALA A 118 -11.70 9.63 -3.27
N ALA A 119 -11.56 9.78 -1.95
CA ALA A 119 -12.66 9.85 -0.99
C ALA A 119 -13.33 11.22 -0.90
N ALA A 120 -12.71 12.29 -1.40
CA ALA A 120 -13.15 13.69 -1.21
C ALA A 120 -14.62 13.94 -1.60
N ASN A 121 -15.11 13.24 -2.63
CA ASN A 121 -16.48 13.39 -3.13
C ASN A 121 -17.43 12.28 -2.67
N LEU A 122 -16.95 11.30 -1.89
CA LEU A 122 -17.77 10.24 -1.34
C LEU A 122 -18.49 10.75 -0.09
N ALA A 123 -19.81 10.89 -0.17
CA ALA A 123 -20.63 11.36 0.93
C ALA A 123 -20.93 10.27 1.96
N ASP A 124 -20.84 9.01 1.55
CA ASP A 124 -21.25 7.85 2.32
C ASP A 124 -20.06 7.06 2.88
N GLU A 125 -20.18 6.62 4.13
CA GLU A 125 -19.13 5.91 4.84
C GLU A 125 -18.94 4.47 4.32
N ARG A 126 -19.98 3.82 3.81
CA ARG A 126 -19.87 2.51 3.17
C ARG A 126 -19.14 2.64 1.83
N GLU A 127 -19.36 3.71 1.07
CA GLU A 127 -18.59 3.98 -0.15
C GLU A 127 -17.10 4.20 0.15
N ARG A 128 -16.78 4.96 1.21
CA ARG A 128 -15.39 5.15 1.66
C ARG A 128 -14.75 3.85 2.13
N ALA A 129 -15.49 3.02 2.87
CA ALA A 129 -15.01 1.71 3.30
C ALA A 129 -14.76 0.77 2.10
N GLN A 130 -15.61 0.83 1.06
CA GLN A 130 -15.40 0.06 -0.15
C GLN A 130 -14.17 0.55 -0.92
N LEU A 131 -13.99 1.88 -1.04
CA LEU A 131 -12.79 2.46 -1.64
C LEU A 131 -11.53 2.01 -0.89
N PHE A 132 -11.58 1.93 0.45
CA PHE A 132 -10.45 1.48 1.26
C PHE A 132 -10.08 0.03 0.91
N LEU A 133 -11.06 -0.85 0.75
CA LEU A 133 -10.80 -2.22 0.32
C LEU A 133 -10.14 -2.27 -1.07
N VAL A 134 -10.62 -1.46 -2.02
CA VAL A 134 -10.06 -1.41 -3.38
C VAL A 134 -8.61 -0.90 -3.38
N GLU A 135 -8.32 0.16 -2.63
CA GLU A 135 -7.01 0.82 -2.66
C GLU A 135 -5.96 0.08 -1.81
N PHE A 136 -6.36 -0.48 -0.66
CA PHE A 136 -5.45 -1.02 0.35
C PHE A 136 -5.50 -2.55 0.51
N VAL A 137 -6.47 -3.26 -0.06
CA VAL A 137 -6.65 -4.71 0.22
C VAL A 137 -6.77 -5.55 -1.04
N GLU A 138 -7.49 -5.07 -2.07
CA GLU A 138 -7.67 -5.81 -3.31
C GLU A 138 -6.37 -5.86 -4.14
N ASP A 139 -6.13 -7.02 -4.77
CA ASP A 139 -4.95 -7.24 -5.60
C ASP A 139 -4.82 -6.16 -6.70
N GLY A 140 -3.63 -5.57 -6.81
CA GLY A 140 -3.35 -4.45 -7.70
C GLY A 140 -3.88 -3.09 -7.22
N GLY A 141 -4.41 -2.99 -6.00
CA GLY A 141 -4.72 -1.72 -5.34
C GLY A 141 -3.48 -0.84 -5.20
N PHE A 142 -3.66 0.49 -5.24
CA PHE A 142 -2.53 1.44 -5.25
C PHE A 142 -1.60 1.27 -4.05
N CYS A 143 -2.17 0.91 -2.89
CA CYS A 143 -1.45 0.78 -1.62
C CYS A 143 -1.08 -0.65 -1.26
N VAL A 144 -1.32 -1.61 -2.15
CA VAL A 144 -0.98 -3.02 -1.91
C VAL A 144 0.45 -3.29 -2.38
N PRO A 145 1.36 -3.76 -1.51
CA PRO A 145 2.71 -4.16 -1.93
C PRO A 145 2.67 -5.26 -2.99
N ASN A 146 3.54 -5.18 -4.00
CA ASN A 146 3.67 -6.25 -4.98
C ASN A 146 4.37 -7.46 -4.34
N ALA A 147 3.70 -8.63 -4.36
CA ALA A 147 4.24 -9.86 -3.80
C ALA A 147 5.51 -10.37 -4.52
N SER A 148 5.83 -9.84 -5.70
CA SER A 148 6.97 -10.25 -6.51
C SER A 148 8.33 -9.75 -6.01
N ASP A 149 8.37 -8.75 -5.14
CA ASP A 149 9.57 -7.91 -5.00
C ASP A 149 10.49 -8.32 -3.85
N GLY A 150 10.07 -9.28 -3.02
CA GLY A 150 10.88 -9.85 -1.95
C GLY A 150 10.88 -11.38 -1.87
N TYR A 151 10.07 -12.03 -2.72
CA TYR A 151 9.74 -13.46 -2.59
C TYR A 151 9.99 -14.28 -3.86
N ALA A 152 10.53 -13.67 -4.92
CA ALA A 152 10.95 -14.41 -6.11
C ALA A 152 12.27 -15.15 -5.82
N GLU A 153 12.18 -16.48 -5.77
CA GLU A 153 13.32 -17.42 -5.71
C GLU A 153 14.29 -17.28 -6.89
#